data_AF-N9FML7-F1
#
_entry.id   AF-N9FML7-F1
#
_cell.length_a   1.000
_cell.length_b   1.000
_cell.length_c   1.000
_cell.angle_alpha   90.00
_cell.angle_beta   90.00
_cell.angle_gamma   90.00
#
_symmetry.space_group_name_H-M   'P 1'
#
loop_
_entity.id
_entity.type
_entity.pdbx_description
1 polymer ?
#
loop_
_entity_poly.entity_id
_entity_poly.type
_entity_poly.pdbx_seq_one_letter_code
_entity_poly.pdbx_strand_id
1 'polypeptide(L)'
;MMNLQFLRPLILLIGLSTPLSVFATSFDPLIGTWKVVDERTGSYLSDIVIRKNSKTEQYSAVIVKIYPNSKGTTPTLCTACSGTLKDQPLLGMEVLTNLKMLKPNEELGQGIWLNSTDGNKYSLTGRLSKTGKMLNISAKNPSNNTFRNMTWIRL
;
A
#
# COMPACT_ATOMS: atom_id res chain seq x y z
N MET A 1 -60.38 57.01 24.43
CA MET A 1 -60.66 56.09 23.32
C MET A 1 -59.35 55.43 22.91
N MET A 2 -59.19 54.15 23.27
CA MET A 2 -57.96 53.37 23.12
C MET A 2 -58.05 52.59 21.80
N ASN A 3 -57.11 52.80 20.89
CA ASN A 3 -57.06 52.09 19.61
C ASN A 3 -55.76 51.27 19.56
N LEU A 4 -55.86 50.03 20.02
CA LEU A 4 -54.77 49.07 20.09
C LEU A 4 -54.71 48.32 18.75
N GLN A 5 -53.93 48.82 17.79
CA GLN A 5 -53.68 48.10 16.55
C GLN A 5 -52.46 47.18 16.70
N PHE A 6 -52.78 45.92 16.96
CA PHE A 6 -52.13 44.70 16.47
C PHE A 6 -50.60 44.64 16.51
N LEU A 7 -50.10 44.04 17.60
CA LEU A 7 -48.82 43.34 17.65
C LEU A 7 -48.79 42.28 16.51
N ARG A 8 -47.91 42.45 15.52
CA ARG A 8 -47.52 41.36 14.61
C ARG A 8 -46.48 40.49 15.33
N PRO A 9 -46.70 39.18 15.52
CA PRO A 9 -45.66 38.32 16.05
C PRO A 9 -44.59 38.14 14.95
N LEU A 10 -43.41 38.69 15.19
CA LEU A 10 -42.23 38.38 14.41
C LEU A 10 -41.82 36.93 14.73
N ILE A 11 -42.29 35.99 13.91
CA ILE A 11 -41.87 34.59 14.01
C ILE A 11 -40.42 34.53 13.51
N LEU A 12 -39.47 34.55 14.45
CA LEU A 12 -38.07 34.23 14.17
C LEU A 12 -37.97 32.70 14.00
N LEU A 13 -38.05 32.21 12.76
CA LEU A 13 -37.63 30.84 12.44
C LEU A 13 -36.10 30.78 12.60
N ILE A 14 -35.63 30.42 13.79
CA ILE A 14 -34.24 30.00 14.00
C ILE A 14 -34.12 28.63 13.34
N GLY A 15 -33.78 28.63 12.06
CA GLY A 15 -33.43 27.43 11.32
C GLY A 15 -32.23 26.78 12.01
N LEU A 16 -32.47 25.65 12.68
CA LEU A 16 -31.43 24.82 13.29
C LEU A 16 -30.64 24.15 12.15
N SER A 17 -29.70 24.89 11.57
CA SER A 17 -28.72 24.34 10.63
C SER A 17 -27.75 23.49 11.42
N THR A 18 -28.07 22.20 11.60
CA THR A 18 -27.08 21.24 12.08
C THR A 18 -26.00 21.10 10.99
N PRO A 19 -24.73 21.44 11.27
CA PRO A 19 -23.67 21.15 10.32
C PRO A 19 -23.57 19.62 10.22
N LEU A 20 -23.85 19.07 9.04
CA LEU A 20 -23.47 17.70 8.71
C LEU A 20 -21.93 17.65 8.72
N SER A 21 -21.36 17.24 9.85
CA SER A 21 -19.94 16.89 9.92
C SER A 21 -19.71 15.67 9.03
N VAL A 22 -19.20 15.91 7.82
CA VAL A 22 -18.70 14.84 6.96
C VAL A 22 -17.42 14.32 7.58
N PHE A 23 -17.49 13.17 8.25
CA PHE A 23 -16.30 12.43 8.68
C PHE A 23 -15.56 11.98 7.42
N ALA A 24 -14.48 12.66 7.07
CA ALA A 24 -13.55 12.17 6.06
C ALA A 24 -12.92 10.89 6.59
N THR A 25 -13.32 9.73 6.05
CA THR A 25 -12.60 8.49 6.29
C THR A 25 -11.23 8.64 5.63
N SER A 26 -10.17 8.76 6.42
CA SER A 26 -8.81 8.77 5.89
C SER A 26 -8.54 7.39 5.28
N PHE A 27 -8.62 7.29 3.96
CA PHE A 27 -8.23 6.08 3.25
C PHE A 27 -6.73 5.89 3.41
N ASP A 28 -6.32 4.71 3.89
CA ASP A 28 -4.91 4.37 4.02
C ASP A 28 -4.27 4.30 2.62
N PRO A 29 -3.30 5.17 2.31
CA PRO A 29 -2.81 5.30 0.94
C PRO A 29 -2.03 4.08 0.45
N LEU A 30 -1.66 3.14 1.34
CA LEU A 30 -0.96 1.92 0.94
C LEU A 30 -1.89 0.77 0.58
N ILE A 31 -3.07 0.68 1.22
CA ILE A 31 -3.99 -0.43 0.99
C ILE A 31 -4.47 -0.39 -0.46
N GLY A 32 -4.32 -1.49 -1.19
CA GLY A 32 -4.71 -1.61 -2.59
C GLY A 32 -3.75 -2.44 -3.42
N THR A 33 -3.95 -2.40 -4.74
CA THR A 33 -3.13 -3.15 -5.71
C THR A 33 -2.02 -2.26 -6.26
N TRP A 34 -0.83 -2.84 -6.37
CA TRP A 34 0.38 -2.17 -6.83
C TRP A 34 1.12 -3.04 -7.84
N LYS A 35 1.58 -2.44 -8.93
CA LYS A 35 2.47 -3.08 -9.89
C LYS A 35 3.92 -2.87 -9.48
N VAL A 36 4.69 -3.94 -9.35
CA VAL A 36 6.11 -3.93 -9.00
C VAL A 36 6.96 -3.84 -10.26
N VAL A 37 7.85 -2.85 -10.31
CA VAL A 37 8.76 -2.60 -11.45
C VAL A 37 10.21 -2.68 -10.97
N ASP A 38 11.04 -3.49 -11.62
CA ASP A 38 12.50 -3.48 -11.42
C ASP A 38 13.07 -2.23 -12.08
N GLU A 39 13.67 -1.31 -11.31
CA GLU A 39 14.26 -0.09 -11.86
C GLU A 39 15.46 -0.35 -12.77
N ARG A 40 16.18 -1.46 -12.54
CA ARG A 40 17.36 -1.79 -13.34
C ARG A 40 17.01 -2.18 -14.78
N THR A 41 15.86 -2.84 -14.98
CA THR A 41 15.45 -3.34 -16.30
C THR A 41 14.20 -2.66 -16.85
N GLY A 42 13.48 -1.90 -16.05
CA GLY A 42 12.16 -1.38 -16.37
C GLY A 42 11.07 -2.46 -16.48
N SER A 43 11.37 -3.71 -16.12
CA SER A 43 10.45 -4.83 -16.30
C SER A 43 9.40 -4.85 -15.21
N TYR A 44 8.15 -5.12 -15.59
CA TYR A 44 7.08 -5.43 -14.65
C TYR A 44 7.31 -6.84 -14.11
N LEU A 45 7.31 -6.99 -12.78
CA LEU A 45 7.58 -8.26 -12.11
C LEU A 45 6.27 -8.94 -11.72
N SER A 46 5.42 -8.21 -11.00
CA SER A 46 4.16 -8.72 -10.47
C SER A 46 3.19 -7.58 -10.16
N ASP A 47 1.92 -7.92 -10.02
CA ASP A 47 0.99 -7.09 -9.26
C ASP A 47 0.82 -7.72 -7.87
N ILE A 48 0.86 -6.88 -6.83
CA ILE A 48 0.69 -7.28 -5.43
C ILE A 48 -0.50 -6.55 -4.82
N VAL A 49 -1.17 -7.18 -3.86
CA VAL A 49 -2.21 -6.53 -3.04
C VAL A 49 -1.68 -6.31 -1.65
N ILE A 50 -1.58 -5.05 -1.24
CA ILE A 50 -1.18 -4.63 0.09
C ILE A 50 -2.40 -4.59 1.01
N ARG A 51 -2.25 -5.18 2.19
CA ARG A 51 -3.23 -5.13 3.29
C ARG A 51 -2.55 -4.65 4.56
N LYS A 52 -3.34 -4.21 5.54
CA LYS A 52 -2.87 -3.76 6.85
C LYS A 52 -3.49 -4.61 7.95
N ASN A 53 -2.67 -5.02 8.90
CA ASN A 53 -3.13 -5.66 10.11
C ASN A 53 -3.60 -4.59 11.10
N SER A 54 -4.87 -4.62 11.51
CA SER A 54 -5.48 -3.61 12.40
C SER A 54 -4.99 -3.63 13.85
N LYS A 55 -4.30 -4.71 14.27
CA LYS A 55 -3.74 -4.81 15.63
C LYS A 55 -2.29 -4.34 15.69
N THR A 56 -1.50 -4.69 14.68
CA THR A 56 -0.06 -4.39 14.65
C THR A 56 0.30 -3.17 13.81
N GLU A 57 -0.66 -2.64 13.04
CA GLU A 57 -0.51 -1.57 12.05
C GLU A 57 0.54 -1.86 10.97
N GLN A 58 0.95 -3.13 10.83
CA GLN A 58 1.92 -3.57 9.83
C GLN A 58 1.22 -3.92 8.52
N TYR A 59 1.90 -3.63 7.42
CA TYR A 59 1.46 -3.99 6.08
C TYR A 59 2.10 -5.29 5.63
N SER A 60 1.31 -6.09 4.91
CA SER A 60 1.79 -7.26 4.18
C SER A 60 1.23 -7.24 2.76
N ALA A 61 1.83 -8.02 1.86
CA ALA A 61 1.36 -8.11 0.49
C ALA A 61 1.49 -9.51 -0.09
N VAL A 62 0.51 -9.88 -0.90
CA VAL A 62 0.48 -11.12 -1.67
C VAL A 62 0.54 -10.85 -3.16
N ILE A 63 1.18 -11.73 -3.92
CA ILE A 63 1.17 -11.67 -5.39
C ILE A 63 -0.22 -12.04 -5.92
N VAL A 64 -0.77 -11.23 -6.82
CA VAL A 64 -2.04 -11.51 -7.53
C VAL A 64 -1.87 -11.64 -9.04
N LYS A 65 -0.74 -11.21 -9.60
CA LYS A 65 -0.37 -11.41 -11.01
C LYS A 65 1.13 -11.50 -11.15
N ILE A 66 1.61 -12.31 -12.08
CA ILE A 66 3.03 -12.46 -12.41
C ILE A 66 3.20 -12.14 -13.89
N TYR A 67 4.20 -11.33 -14.21
CA TYR A 67 4.54 -11.00 -15.60
C TYR A 67 5.65 -11.94 -16.11
N PRO A 68 5.72 -12.19 -17.43
CA PRO A 68 6.81 -12.96 -18.02
C PRO A 68 8.17 -12.31 -17.72
N ASN A 69 9.18 -13.12 -17.48
CA ASN A 69 10.57 -12.65 -17.35
C ASN A 69 11.14 -12.24 -18.73
N SER A 70 12.40 -11.80 -18.75
CA SER A 70 13.08 -11.37 -19.98
C SER A 70 13.21 -12.45 -21.07
N LYS A 71 13.02 -13.73 -20.72
CA LYS A 71 12.99 -14.87 -21.65
C LYS A 71 11.57 -15.24 -22.12
N GLY A 72 10.55 -14.46 -21.72
CA GLY A 72 9.16 -14.72 -22.04
C GLY A 72 8.50 -15.82 -21.19
N THR A 73 9.17 -16.33 -20.15
CA THR A 73 8.61 -17.36 -19.27
C THR A 73 7.95 -16.72 -18.06
N THR A 74 6.72 -17.11 -17.74
CA THR A 74 6.04 -16.73 -16.48
C THR A 74 6.32 -17.80 -15.42
N PRO A 75 7.15 -17.52 -14.41
CA PRO A 75 7.40 -18.50 -13.34
C PRO A 75 6.12 -18.71 -12.53
N THR A 76 5.82 -19.97 -12.19
CA THR A 76 4.61 -20.34 -11.43
C THR A 76 4.93 -20.75 -9.99
N LEU A 77 6.13 -21.24 -9.73
CA LEU A 77 6.60 -21.72 -8.43
C LEU A 77 7.85 -20.97 -7.95
N CYS A 78 8.04 -20.84 -6.64
CA CYS A 78 9.30 -20.33 -6.08
C CYS A 78 10.35 -21.44 -5.95
N THR A 79 10.97 -21.83 -7.06
CA THR A 79 11.99 -22.89 -7.06
C THR A 79 13.28 -22.49 -6.35
N ALA A 80 13.61 -21.19 -6.34
CA ALA A 80 14.78 -20.64 -5.65
C ALA A 80 14.57 -20.50 -4.12
N CYS A 81 13.31 -20.52 -3.64
CA CYS A 81 13.01 -20.46 -2.22
C CYS A 81 13.48 -21.74 -1.50
N SER A 82 13.70 -21.61 -0.18
CA SER A 82 14.09 -22.71 0.70
C SER A 82 13.02 -23.01 1.76
N GLY A 83 13.16 -24.15 2.43
CA GLY A 83 12.25 -24.58 3.50
C GLY A 83 10.81 -24.75 3.02
N THR A 84 9.85 -24.29 3.82
CA THR A 84 8.40 -24.40 3.52
C THR A 84 7.95 -23.58 2.31
N LEU A 85 8.77 -22.64 1.85
CA LEU A 85 8.48 -21.79 0.69
C LEU A 85 8.98 -22.40 -0.63
N LYS A 86 9.80 -23.46 -0.56
CA LYS A 86 10.34 -24.14 -1.74
C LYS A 86 9.21 -24.75 -2.57
N ASP A 87 9.25 -24.48 -3.88
CA ASP A 87 8.32 -25.01 -4.88
C ASP A 87 6.83 -24.69 -4.58
N GLN A 88 6.58 -23.67 -3.75
CA GLN A 88 5.24 -23.17 -3.49
C GLN A 88 4.76 -22.25 -4.64
N PRO A 89 3.45 -22.21 -4.92
CA PRO A 89 2.87 -21.30 -5.90
C PRO A 89 3.22 -19.84 -5.61
N LEU A 90 3.67 -19.11 -6.65
CA LEU A 90 3.94 -17.69 -6.55
C LEU A 90 2.67 -16.86 -6.44
N LEU A 91 1.60 -17.24 -7.15
CA LEU A 91 0.29 -16.60 -6.98
C LEU A 91 -0.24 -16.87 -5.57
N GLY A 92 -0.63 -15.82 -4.87
CA GLY A 92 -1.07 -15.88 -3.47
C GLY A 92 0.07 -15.90 -2.45
N MET A 93 1.34 -16.02 -2.87
CA MET A 93 2.48 -16.01 -1.96
C MET A 93 2.61 -14.66 -1.26
N GLU A 94 2.75 -14.67 0.07
CA GLU A 94 3.07 -13.48 0.86
C GLU A 94 4.54 -13.11 0.65
N VAL A 95 4.77 -12.02 -0.06
CA VAL A 95 6.11 -11.56 -0.45
C VAL A 95 6.57 -10.33 0.32
N LEU A 96 5.66 -9.65 1.01
CA LEU A 96 5.97 -8.52 1.87
C LEU A 96 5.40 -8.78 3.26
N THR A 97 6.23 -8.60 4.29
CA THR A 97 5.80 -8.61 5.69
C THR A 97 6.41 -7.46 6.47
N ASN A 98 5.87 -7.18 7.66
CA ASN A 98 6.41 -6.25 8.67
C ASN A 98 6.58 -4.79 8.25
N LEU A 99 6.16 -4.39 7.05
CA LEU A 99 6.32 -3.01 6.59
C LEU A 99 5.51 -2.09 7.49
N LYS A 100 6.09 -0.95 7.87
CA LYS A 100 5.42 0.07 8.69
C LYS A 100 5.56 1.44 8.08
N MET A 101 4.57 2.28 8.36
CA MET A 101 4.66 3.71 8.11
C MET A 101 5.49 4.36 9.22
N LEU A 102 6.65 4.89 8.87
CA LEU A 102 7.57 5.57 9.78
C LEU A 102 7.28 7.07 9.86
N LYS A 103 6.87 7.66 8.73
CA LYS A 103 6.38 9.03 8.64
C LYS A 103 5.04 9.04 7.90
N PRO A 104 3.99 9.68 8.44
CA PRO A 104 2.65 9.67 7.85
C PRO A 104 2.68 10.03 6.36
N ASN A 105 2.11 9.15 5.52
CA ASN A 105 1.96 9.32 4.08
C ASN A 105 3.27 9.62 3.31
N GLU A 106 4.43 9.29 3.87
CA GLU A 106 5.72 9.65 3.26
C GLU A 106 6.74 8.53 3.34
N GLU A 107 7.13 8.08 4.54
CA GLU A 107 8.25 7.16 4.71
C GLU A 107 7.82 5.82 5.31
N LEU A 108 8.38 4.75 4.76
CA LEU A 108 8.09 3.37 5.13
C LEU A 108 9.40 2.63 5.47
N GLY A 109 9.31 1.64 6.34
CA GLY A 109 10.45 0.80 6.66
C GLY A 109 10.10 -0.42 7.50
N GLN A 110 11.14 -1.14 7.94
CA GLN A 110 11.04 -2.41 8.66
C GLN A 110 10.41 -3.56 7.84
N GLY A 111 10.13 -3.32 6.56
CA GLY A 111 9.56 -4.33 5.68
C GLY A 111 10.56 -5.43 5.40
N ILE A 112 10.04 -6.64 5.18
CA ILE A 112 10.81 -7.78 4.70
C ILE A 112 10.21 -8.20 3.37
N TRP A 113 11.02 -8.17 2.32
CA TRP A 113 10.65 -8.58 0.97
C TRP A 113 11.28 -9.94 0.65
N LEU A 114 10.44 -10.93 0.33
CA LEU A 114 10.89 -12.19 -0.26
C LEU A 114 11.07 -12.01 -1.76
N ASN A 115 12.31 -12.08 -2.23
CA ASN A 115 12.60 -12.11 -3.66
C ASN A 115 12.51 -13.55 -4.17
N SER A 116 11.46 -13.85 -4.93
CA SER A 116 11.23 -15.19 -5.48
C SER A 116 12.25 -15.62 -6.55
N THR A 117 13.04 -14.68 -7.09
CA THR A 117 14.05 -14.99 -8.11
C THR A 117 15.28 -15.65 -7.52
N ASP A 118 15.68 -15.23 -6.32
CA ASP A 118 16.88 -15.75 -5.64
C ASP A 118 16.57 -16.42 -4.29
N GLY A 119 15.30 -16.44 -3.88
CA GLY A 119 14.84 -17.05 -2.63
C GLY A 119 15.21 -16.27 -1.36
N ASN A 120 15.87 -15.11 -1.49
CA ASN A 120 16.40 -14.37 -0.36
C ASN A 120 15.37 -13.38 0.22
N LYS A 121 15.54 -13.07 1.50
CA LYS A 121 14.77 -12.03 2.19
C LYS A 121 15.58 -10.74 2.26
N TYR A 122 14.97 -9.63 1.89
CA TYR A 122 15.56 -8.30 1.85
C TYR A 122 14.87 -7.38 2.86
N SER A 123 15.65 -6.55 3.53
CA SER A 123 15.11 -5.45 4.35
C SER A 123 14.66 -4.32 3.42
N LEU A 124 13.40 -3.91 3.55
CA LEU A 124 12.73 -2.96 2.67
C LEU A 124 12.50 -1.62 3.39
N THR A 125 12.89 -0.55 2.72
CA THR A 125 12.46 0.82 3.01
C THR A 125 11.75 1.42 1.79
N GLY A 126 10.93 2.44 2.01
CA GLY A 126 10.20 3.05 0.91
C GLY A 126 9.80 4.49 1.16
N ARG A 127 9.51 5.21 0.07
CA ARG A 127 8.92 6.54 0.09
C ARG A 127 7.69 6.61 -0.80
N LEU A 128 6.58 7.07 -0.23
CA LEU A 128 5.34 7.34 -0.95
C LEU A 128 5.44 8.72 -1.60
N SER A 129 5.13 8.76 -2.90
CA SER A 129 5.01 10.02 -3.63
C SER A 129 3.86 10.88 -3.10
N LYS A 130 3.96 12.21 -3.25
CA LYS A 130 2.91 13.15 -2.84
C LYS A 130 1.53 12.88 -3.46
N THR A 131 1.51 12.27 -4.66
CA THR A 131 0.27 11.91 -5.35
C THR A 131 -0.35 10.61 -4.82
N GLY A 132 0.37 9.85 -4.00
CA GLY A 132 -0.03 8.52 -3.54
C GLY A 132 0.00 7.44 -4.63
N LYS A 133 0.48 7.74 -5.84
CA LYS A 133 0.42 6.83 -7.01
C LYS A 133 1.69 6.02 -7.22
N MET A 134 2.78 6.40 -6.58
CA MET A 134 4.09 5.74 -6.69
C MET A 134 4.73 5.53 -5.33
N LEU A 135 5.38 4.39 -5.16
CA LEU A 135 6.26 4.05 -4.06
C LEU A 135 7.65 3.77 -4.61
N ASN A 136 8.65 4.51 -4.15
CA ASN A 136 10.05 4.22 -4.44
C ASN A 136 10.58 3.32 -3.33
N ILE A 137 11.08 2.15 -3.68
CA ILE A 137 11.43 1.08 -2.75
C ILE A 137 12.90 0.78 -2.86
N SER A 138 13.58 0.69 -1.72
CA SER A 138 14.93 0.17 -1.62
C SER A 138 14.91 -1.12 -0.80
N ALA A 139 15.42 -2.20 -1.39
CA ALA A 139 15.51 -3.51 -0.79
C ALA A 139 16.98 -3.89 -0.63
N LYS A 140 17.43 -4.08 0.62
CA LYS A 140 18.80 -4.46 0.98
C LYS A 140 18.87 -5.91 1.43
N ASN A 141 19.75 -6.70 0.81
CA ASN A 141 20.03 -8.05 1.26
C ASN A 141 20.92 -8.01 2.52
N PRO A 142 20.48 -8.53 3.68
CA PRO A 142 21.26 -8.47 4.91
C PRO A 142 22.56 -9.30 4.86
N SER A 143 22.60 -10.39 4.09
CA SER A 143 23.74 -11.33 4.11
C SER A 143 24.95 -10.80 3.35
N ASN A 144 24.73 -10.05 2.27
CA ASN A 144 25.80 -9.57 1.39
C ASN A 144 25.75 -8.06 1.11
N ASN A 145 24.86 -7.32 1.77
CA ASN A 145 24.68 -5.87 1.63
C ASN A 145 24.39 -5.38 0.19
N THR A 146 23.93 -6.25 -0.71
CA THR A 146 23.50 -5.82 -2.04
C THR A 146 22.14 -5.12 -1.99
N PHE A 147 21.91 -4.20 -2.92
CA PHE A 147 20.67 -3.44 -3.00
C PHE A 147 19.91 -3.76 -4.30
N ARG A 148 18.59 -3.62 -4.25
CA ARG A 148 17.67 -3.61 -5.38
C ARG A 148 16.71 -2.45 -5.19
N ASN A 149 16.51 -1.67 -6.24
CA ASN A 149 15.51 -0.62 -6.24
C ASN A 149 14.32 -1.05 -7.09
N MET A 150 13.14 -0.72 -6.60
CA MET A 150 11.89 -0.96 -7.31
C MET A 150 11.04 0.29 -7.24
N THR A 151 10.27 0.52 -8.30
CA THR A 151 9.15 1.46 -8.26
C THR A 151 7.88 0.64 -8.22
N TRP A 152 7.00 0.89 -7.25
CA TRP A 152 5.65 0.33 -7.26
C TRP A 152 4.65 1.38 -7.72
N ILE A 153 3.84 1.02 -8.72
CA ILE A 153 2.86 1.91 -9.35
C ILE A 153 1.47 1.47 -8.94
N ARG A 154 0.68 2.40 -8.40
CA ARG A 154 -0.71 2.16 -8.02
C ARG A 154 -1.52 1.72 -9.25
N LEU A 155 -2.34 0.68 -9.07
CA LEU A 155 -3.31 0.21 -10.06
C LEU A 155 -4.71 0.76 -9.81
#